data_AF-A0A6J2Q280-F1
#
_entry.id   AF-A0A6J2Q280-F1
#
_cell.length_a   1.000
_cell.length_b   1.000
_cell.length_c   1.000
_cell.angle_alpha   90.00
_cell.angle_beta   90.00
_cell.angle_gamma   90.00
#
_symmetry.space_group_name_H-M   'P 1'
#
loop_
_entity.id
_entity.type
_entity.pdbx_description
1 polymer ?
#
loop_
_entity_poly.entity_id
_entity_poly.type
_entity_poly.pdbx_seq_one_letter_code
_entity_poly.pdbx_strand_id
1 'polypeptide(L)'
;CQFGFQPPLFPDQETDVGVPSAQSFVRRCRRVWRKARSTLQRSARQYQRHANRRRRPTPPLRPGQRVYLSTRDLPLGVESRKLAPRFVGPFKILRRINPVAYRLQLPRSMRVNPTFHVSRLRPVATSPLVPPAKPPPPPRIVDGGPAYSIHRLMDSRRVGRGLQYLVDWEGYGPEERSWVPSRHVLDPGLIEAFHQSHPDRPCGNVRRRS
;
A
#
# COMPACT_ATOMS: atom_id res chain seq x y z
N CYS A 1 -23.22 67.86 15.21
CA CYS A 1 -24.36 67.06 15.74
C CYS A 1 -25.59 67.39 14.90
N GLN A 2 -26.38 66.49 14.33
CA GLN A 2 -26.37 65.03 14.24
C GLN A 2 -27.46 64.74 13.18
N PHE A 3 -27.08 64.48 11.92
CA PHE A 3 -28.03 64.01 10.90
C PHE A 3 -28.39 62.56 11.23
N GLY A 4 -29.27 62.38 12.21
CA GLY A 4 -29.76 61.07 12.63
C GLY A 4 -30.82 60.59 11.65
N PHE A 5 -30.46 59.65 10.77
CA PHE A 5 -31.45 58.87 10.06
C PHE A 5 -32.11 57.91 11.05
N GLN A 6 -33.40 58.11 11.31
CA GLN A 6 -34.18 57.23 12.18
C GLN A 6 -34.93 56.21 11.31
N PRO A 7 -34.56 54.92 11.36
CA PRO A 7 -35.22 53.91 10.55
C PRO A 7 -36.63 53.61 11.10
N PRO A 8 -37.61 53.34 10.22
CA PRO A 8 -38.97 53.04 10.65
C PRO A 8 -39.06 51.68 11.35
N LEU A 9 -39.99 51.59 12.31
CA LEU A 9 -40.18 50.48 13.26
C LEU A 9 -40.81 49.21 12.65
N PHE A 10 -41.24 49.24 11.38
CA PHE A 10 -41.92 48.13 10.72
C PHE A 10 -41.34 47.88 9.32
N PRO A 11 -40.57 46.78 9.10
CA PRO A 11 -39.93 46.45 7.82
C PRO A 11 -40.91 46.11 6.69
N ASP A 12 -42.15 45.86 7.05
CA ASP A 12 -43.16 45.23 6.18
C ASP A 12 -43.75 46.23 5.17
N GLN A 13 -43.49 47.53 5.35
CA GLN A 13 -43.92 48.63 4.47
C GLN A 13 -42.78 49.29 3.67
N GLU A 14 -41.56 48.74 3.65
CA GLU A 14 -40.47 49.16 2.73
C GLU A 14 -40.71 48.70 1.26
N THR A 15 -41.97 48.50 0.87
CA THR A 15 -42.31 48.34 -0.54
C THR A 15 -42.10 49.68 -1.24
N ASP A 16 -41.06 49.69 -2.05
CA ASP A 16 -40.62 50.78 -2.92
C ASP A 16 -39.74 51.85 -2.22
N VAL A 17 -38.52 51.43 -1.85
CA VAL A 17 -37.40 52.34 -1.61
C VAL A 17 -37.34 53.34 -2.78
N GLY A 18 -37.65 54.61 -2.51
CA GLY A 18 -37.83 55.71 -3.48
C GLY A 18 -36.59 56.12 -4.27
N VAL A 19 -35.56 55.26 -4.32
CA VAL A 19 -34.32 55.45 -5.06
C VAL A 19 -34.20 54.34 -6.10
N PRO A 20 -34.61 54.58 -7.36
CA PRO A 20 -34.54 53.61 -8.45
C PRO A 20 -33.14 53.00 -8.68
N SER A 21 -32.07 53.72 -8.32
CA SER A 21 -30.70 53.22 -8.40
C SER A 21 -30.40 52.10 -7.38
N ALA A 22 -30.96 52.16 -6.17
CA ALA A 22 -30.79 51.13 -5.15
C ALA A 22 -31.52 49.82 -5.55
N GLN A 23 -32.74 49.93 -6.07
CA GLN A 23 -33.47 48.76 -6.56
C GLN A 23 -32.81 48.10 -7.77
N SER A 24 -32.34 48.91 -8.72
CA SER A 24 -31.63 48.39 -9.89
C SER A 24 -30.30 47.73 -9.51
N PHE A 25 -29.60 48.26 -8.50
CA PHE A 25 -28.42 47.62 -7.91
C PHE A 25 -28.75 46.27 -7.27
N VAL A 26 -29.76 46.18 -6.40
CA VAL A 26 -30.18 44.90 -5.78
C VAL A 26 -30.61 43.87 -6.83
N ARG A 27 -31.37 44.28 -7.86
CA ARG A 27 -31.76 43.41 -8.97
C ARG A 27 -30.54 42.91 -9.75
N ARG A 28 -29.52 43.75 -9.95
CA ARG A 28 -28.25 43.39 -10.58
C ARG A 28 -27.48 42.38 -9.73
N CYS A 29 -27.32 42.62 -8.43
CA CYS A 29 -26.67 41.69 -7.50
C CYS A 29 -27.35 40.31 -7.48
N ARG A 30 -28.69 40.27 -7.38
CA ARG A 30 -29.46 39.01 -7.43
C ARG A 30 -29.27 38.27 -8.76
N ARG A 31 -29.17 38.99 -9.88
CA ARG A 31 -28.94 38.41 -11.21
C ARG A 31 -27.52 37.84 -11.33
N VAL A 32 -26.51 38.60 -10.89
CA VAL A 32 -25.11 38.17 -10.87
C VAL A 32 -24.94 36.95 -9.98
N TRP A 33 -25.54 36.95 -8.78
CA TRP A 33 -25.49 35.82 -7.85
C TRP A 33 -26.13 34.56 -8.43
N ARG A 34 -27.32 34.66 -9.03
CA ARG A 34 -27.96 33.53 -9.74
C ARG A 34 -27.10 33.00 -10.88
N LYS A 35 -26.50 33.91 -11.67
CA LYS A 35 -25.61 33.52 -12.78
C LYS A 35 -24.38 32.78 -12.24
N ALA A 36 -23.70 33.33 -11.24
CA ALA A 36 -22.53 32.73 -10.58
C ALA A 36 -22.85 31.36 -9.96
N ARG A 37 -23.98 31.24 -9.26
CA ARG A 37 -24.42 29.94 -8.69
C ARG A 37 -24.67 28.91 -9.80
N SER A 38 -25.31 29.32 -10.89
CA SER A 38 -25.58 28.42 -12.03
C SER A 38 -24.30 27.96 -12.75
N THR A 39 -23.28 28.82 -12.84
CA THR A 39 -22.00 28.47 -13.47
C THR A 39 -21.20 27.54 -12.58
N LEU A 40 -21.15 27.80 -11.27
CA LEU A 40 -20.51 26.89 -10.30
C LEU A 40 -21.16 25.50 -10.30
N GLN A 41 -22.49 25.43 -10.29
CA GLN A 41 -23.21 24.14 -10.35
C GLN A 41 -22.95 23.39 -11.66
N ARG A 42 -22.94 24.09 -12.80
CA ARG A 42 -22.61 23.49 -14.10
C ARG A 42 -21.18 22.96 -14.11
N SER A 43 -20.23 23.76 -13.63
CA SER A 43 -18.83 23.38 -13.52
C SER A 43 -18.65 22.13 -12.64
N ALA A 44 -19.27 22.10 -11.45
CA ALA A 44 -19.24 20.93 -10.55
C ALA A 44 -19.79 19.66 -11.21
N ARG A 45 -20.91 19.77 -11.95
CA ARG A 45 -21.49 18.63 -12.70
C ARG A 45 -20.54 18.13 -13.80
N GLN A 46 -19.87 19.03 -14.51
CA GLN A 46 -18.89 18.63 -15.53
C GLN A 46 -17.70 17.91 -14.91
N TYR A 47 -17.11 18.47 -13.84
CA TYR A 47 -16.02 17.81 -13.12
C TYR A 47 -16.44 16.43 -12.59
N GLN A 48 -17.66 16.29 -12.04
CA GLN A 48 -18.18 15.02 -11.58
C GLN A 48 -18.30 14.00 -12.72
N ARG A 49 -18.82 14.39 -13.89
CA ARG A 49 -18.93 13.50 -15.06
C ARG A 49 -17.55 13.02 -15.52
N HIS A 50 -16.59 13.92 -15.66
CA HIS A 50 -15.22 13.58 -16.06
C HIS A 50 -14.53 12.68 -15.04
N ALA A 51 -14.68 12.96 -13.74
CA ALA A 51 -14.11 12.14 -12.68
C ALA A 51 -14.74 10.74 -12.62
N ASN A 52 -16.07 10.67 -12.72
CA ASN A 52 -16.81 9.40 -12.66
C ASN A 52 -16.55 8.51 -13.87
N ARG A 53 -16.22 9.06 -15.04
CA ARG A 53 -15.87 8.29 -16.25
C ARG A 53 -14.72 7.29 -16.02
N ARG A 54 -13.79 7.60 -15.13
CA ARG A 54 -12.63 6.72 -14.81
C ARG A 54 -12.81 5.94 -13.50
N ARG A 55 -13.88 6.16 -12.74
CA ARG A 55 -14.10 5.50 -11.45
C ARG A 55 -14.76 4.14 -11.69
N ARG A 56 -14.14 3.08 -11.17
CA ARG A 56 -14.79 1.77 -11.04
C ARG A 56 -15.45 1.67 -9.67
N PRO A 57 -16.70 1.17 -9.57
CA PRO A 57 -17.30 0.89 -8.29
C PRO A 57 -16.43 -0.14 -7.56
N THR A 58 -16.02 0.18 -6.33
CA THR A 58 -15.28 -0.78 -5.52
C THR A 58 -16.26 -1.84 -5.02
N PRO A 59 -15.94 -3.15 -5.14
CA PRO A 59 -16.79 -4.20 -4.62
C PRO A 59 -17.12 -3.96 -3.14
N PRO A 60 -18.37 -4.21 -2.70
CA PRO A 60 -18.75 -3.98 -1.33
C PRO A 60 -17.98 -4.93 -0.41
N LEU A 61 -17.22 -4.36 0.52
CA LEU A 61 -16.50 -5.11 1.54
C LEU A 61 -17.47 -5.50 2.66
N ARG A 62 -17.31 -6.71 3.21
CA ARG A 62 -18.16 -7.22 4.29
C ARG A 62 -17.50 -7.02 5.65
N PRO A 63 -18.26 -6.70 6.72
CA PRO A 63 -17.75 -6.81 8.08
C PRO A 63 -17.18 -8.21 8.34
N GLY A 64 -16.05 -8.29 9.05
CA GLY A 64 -15.33 -9.52 9.30
C GLY A 64 -14.25 -9.88 8.26
N GLN A 65 -14.30 -9.31 7.06
CA GLN A 65 -13.27 -9.53 6.04
C GLN A 65 -11.93 -8.90 6.45
N ARG A 66 -10.82 -9.52 6.04
CA ARG A 66 -9.46 -8.98 6.22
C ARG A 66 -9.08 -8.12 5.01
N VAL A 67 -8.52 -6.94 5.28
CA VAL A 67 -8.11 -5.98 4.26
C VAL A 67 -6.73 -5.40 4.58
N TYR A 68 -5.96 -5.14 3.54
CA TYR A 68 -4.74 -4.36 3.59
C TYR A 68 -5.05 -2.87 3.55
N LEU A 69 -4.40 -2.09 4.42
CA LEU A 69 -4.52 -0.64 4.48
C LEU A 69 -3.35 0.04 3.76
N SER A 70 -3.65 1.01 2.89
CA SER A 70 -2.62 1.80 2.20
C SER A 70 -1.88 2.74 3.16
N THR A 71 -0.56 2.79 3.03
CA THR A 71 0.34 3.60 3.88
C THR A 71 0.64 4.99 3.35
N ARG A 72 0.07 5.38 2.20
CA ARG A 72 0.39 6.66 1.53
C ARG A 72 0.18 7.89 2.43
N ASP A 73 -0.78 7.84 3.36
CA ASP A 73 -1.06 8.96 4.27
C ASP A 73 -0.91 8.54 5.75
N LEU A 74 -0.28 7.39 6.00
CA LEU A 74 -0.09 6.87 7.34
C LEU A 74 1.24 7.38 7.90
N PRO A 75 1.30 7.87 9.15
CA PRO A 75 2.55 8.16 9.82
C PRO A 75 3.25 6.84 10.16
N LEU A 76 4.00 6.32 9.19
CA LEU A 76 4.92 5.23 9.42
C LEU A 76 6.19 5.82 10.04
N GLY A 77 6.58 5.33 11.22
CA GLY A 77 7.88 5.63 11.83
C GLY A 77 9.02 4.93 11.10
N VAL A 78 9.19 5.22 9.81
CA VAL A 78 10.21 4.63 8.94
C VAL A 78 11.11 5.74 8.41
N GLU A 79 12.42 5.50 8.43
CA GLU A 79 13.45 6.45 7.97
C GLU A 79 13.26 6.87 6.51
N SER A 80 12.82 5.96 5.64
CA SER A 80 12.60 6.23 4.22
C SER A 80 11.25 5.76 3.72
N ARG A 81 10.47 6.68 3.14
CA ARG A 81 9.18 6.37 2.50
C ARG A 81 9.31 5.48 1.28
N LYS A 82 10.48 5.42 0.64
CA LYS A 82 10.72 4.60 -0.55
C LYS A 82 10.83 3.10 -0.20
N LEU A 83 11.37 2.80 0.98
CA LEU A 83 11.51 1.44 1.50
C LEU A 83 10.30 1.02 2.34
N ALA A 84 9.40 1.96 2.64
CA ALA A 84 8.20 1.68 3.40
C ALA A 84 7.25 0.74 2.64
N PRO A 85 6.61 -0.22 3.34
CA PRO A 85 5.61 -1.06 2.70
C PRO A 85 4.45 -0.18 2.21
N ARG A 86 4.01 -0.39 0.97
CA ARG A 86 2.90 0.40 0.37
C ARG A 86 1.54 0.08 0.99
N PHE A 87 1.41 -1.11 1.56
CA PHE A 87 0.24 -1.59 2.28
C PHE A 87 0.69 -2.29 3.57
N VAL A 88 -0.05 -2.07 4.65
CA VAL A 88 0.22 -2.69 5.96
C VAL A 88 -0.96 -3.54 6.37
N GLY A 89 -0.62 -4.66 7.00
CA GLY A 89 -1.49 -5.50 7.82
C GLY A 89 -2.71 -6.07 7.11
N PRO A 90 -3.06 -7.34 7.31
CA PRO A 90 -4.44 -7.76 7.12
C PRO A 90 -5.27 -7.37 8.36
N PHE A 91 -5.91 -6.20 8.33
CA PHE A 91 -6.81 -5.74 9.38
C PHE A 91 -8.24 -6.21 9.17
N LYS A 92 -8.94 -6.53 10.25
CA LYS A 92 -10.35 -6.95 10.20
C LYS A 92 -11.26 -5.73 10.07
N ILE A 93 -12.24 -5.79 9.16
CA ILE A 93 -13.31 -4.79 9.10
C ILE A 93 -14.27 -5.03 10.26
N LEU A 94 -14.46 -4.04 11.13
CA LEU A 94 -15.43 -4.11 12.22
C LEU A 94 -16.84 -3.85 11.72
N ARG A 95 -17.03 -2.73 11.01
CA ARG A 95 -18.33 -2.35 10.45
C ARG A 95 -18.19 -1.37 9.29
N ARG A 96 -19.21 -1.33 8.43
CA ARG A 96 -19.38 -0.31 7.40
C ARG A 96 -20.01 0.95 8.03
N ILE A 97 -19.35 2.09 7.91
CA ILE A 97 -19.87 3.37 8.42
C ILE A 97 -20.76 4.03 7.35
N ASN A 98 -20.25 4.09 6.12
CA ASN A 98 -21.01 4.54 4.95
C ASN A 98 -20.60 3.70 3.72
N PRO A 99 -21.25 3.85 2.55
CA PRO A 99 -20.93 3.04 1.36
C PRO A 99 -19.46 3.10 0.93
N VAL A 100 -18.75 4.17 1.29
CA VAL A 100 -17.37 4.45 0.89
C VAL A 100 -16.37 4.39 2.04
N ALA A 101 -16.77 4.11 3.27
CA ALA A 101 -15.92 4.20 4.46
C ALA A 101 -16.22 3.09 5.47
N TYR A 102 -15.16 2.45 5.92
CA TYR A 102 -15.20 1.28 6.78
C TYR A 102 -14.32 1.51 8.01
N ARG A 103 -14.77 0.99 9.15
CA ARG A 103 -14.00 1.01 10.40
C ARG A 103 -13.22 -0.28 10.54
N LEU A 104 -11.91 -0.17 10.71
CA LEU A 104 -10.99 -1.30 10.88
C LEU A 104 -10.67 -1.53 12.35
N GLN A 105 -10.31 -2.78 12.66
CA GLN A 105 -9.70 -3.15 13.93
C GLN A 105 -8.19 -2.88 13.85
N LEU A 106 -7.77 -1.72 14.34
CA LEU A 106 -6.36 -1.34 14.40
C LEU A 106 -5.73 -1.70 15.77
N PRO A 107 -4.42 -2.03 15.80
CA PRO A 107 -3.67 -2.13 17.04
C PRO A 107 -3.67 -0.81 17.80
N ARG A 108 -3.69 -0.87 19.14
CA ARG A 108 -3.65 0.32 20.02
C ARG A 108 -2.38 1.16 19.85
N SER A 109 -1.29 0.55 19.36
CA SER A 109 -0.04 1.26 19.05
C SER A 109 -0.20 2.25 17.89
N MET A 110 -1.17 2.05 17.00
CA MET A 110 -1.39 2.92 15.85
C MET A 110 -2.33 4.07 16.22
N ARG A 111 -1.75 5.27 16.43
CA ARG A 111 -2.49 6.50 16.79
C ARG A 111 -3.15 7.17 15.59
N VAL A 112 -3.99 6.46 14.85
CA VAL A 112 -4.72 6.99 13.68
C VAL A 112 -6.21 6.70 13.76
N ASN A 113 -7.03 7.47 13.04
CA ASN A 113 -8.47 7.23 12.99
C ASN A 113 -8.74 5.84 12.37
N PRO A 114 -9.54 4.97 13.01
CA PRO A 114 -9.79 3.62 12.50
C PRO A 114 -10.73 3.58 11.29
N THR A 115 -11.26 4.73 10.83
CA THR A 115 -12.19 4.83 9.72
C THR A 115 -11.47 5.24 8.44
N PHE A 116 -11.55 4.41 7.41
CA PHE A 116 -10.85 4.64 6.14
C PHE A 116 -11.79 4.56 4.95
N HIS A 117 -11.49 5.37 3.94
CA HIS A 117 -12.18 5.32 2.66
C HIS A 117 -11.84 4.03 1.89
N VAL A 118 -12.79 3.48 1.15
CA VAL A 118 -12.70 2.21 0.44
C VAL A 118 -11.54 2.16 -0.55
N SER A 119 -11.16 3.30 -1.14
CA SER A 119 -9.99 3.42 -2.03
C SER A 119 -8.64 3.16 -1.35
N ARG A 120 -8.58 3.19 -0.01
CA ARG A 120 -7.38 2.88 0.78
C ARG A 120 -7.34 1.43 1.24
N LEU A 121 -8.39 0.67 0.98
CA LEU A 121 -8.54 -0.71 1.41
C LEU A 121 -8.35 -1.63 0.21
N ARG A 122 -7.54 -2.68 0.39
CA ARG A 122 -7.39 -3.75 -0.58
C ARG A 122 -7.80 -5.06 0.08
N PRO A 123 -8.79 -5.80 -0.47
CA PRO A 123 -9.17 -7.09 0.10
C PRO A 123 -7.99 -8.06 0.08
N VAL A 124 -7.83 -8.81 1.16
CA VAL A 124 -6.88 -9.92 1.19
C VAL A 124 -7.43 -11.01 0.28
N ALA A 125 -6.70 -11.32 -0.79
CA ALA A 125 -7.00 -12.46 -1.64
C ALA A 125 -6.21 -13.66 -1.10
N THR A 126 -6.92 -14.64 -0.56
CA THR A 126 -6.36 -15.96 -0.25
C THR A 126 -6.98 -16.91 -1.26
N SER A 127 -6.24 -17.23 -2.31
CA SER A 127 -6.67 -18.25 -3.27
C SER A 127 -6.19 -19.61 -2.76
N PRO A 128 -7.01 -20.67 -2.75
CA PRO A 128 -6.54 -22.02 -2.48
C PRO A 128 -5.42 -22.46 -3.43
N LEU A 129 -5.38 -21.88 -4.64
CA LEU A 129 -4.36 -22.13 -5.65
C LEU A 129 -3.00 -21.48 -5.32
N VAL A 130 -2.98 -20.50 -4.41
CA VAL A 130 -1.76 -19.82 -3.96
C VAL A 130 -1.80 -19.78 -2.44
N PRO A 131 -1.51 -20.90 -1.76
CA PRO A 131 -1.41 -20.90 -0.31
C PRO A 131 -0.32 -19.90 0.12
N PRO A 132 -0.49 -19.23 1.27
CA PRO A 132 0.58 -18.40 1.82
C PRO A 132 1.84 -19.26 1.97
N ALA A 133 2.99 -18.72 1.53
CA ALA A 133 4.27 -19.39 1.71
C ALA A 133 4.45 -19.77 3.18
N LYS A 134 4.85 -21.01 3.45
CA LYS A 134 5.22 -21.42 4.80
C LYS A 134 6.38 -20.54 5.25
N PRO A 135 6.42 -20.08 6.51
CA PRO A 135 7.57 -19.36 7.00
C PRO A 135 8.82 -20.24 6.82
N PRO A 136 9.96 -19.66 6.42
CA PRO A 136 11.17 -20.42 6.26
C PRO A 136 11.58 -21.05 7.60
N PRO A 137 12.28 -22.20 7.57
CA PRO A 137 12.78 -22.82 8.79
C PRO A 137 13.73 -21.85 9.53
N PRO A 138 13.69 -21.82 10.87
CA PRO A 138 14.62 -21.01 11.63
C PRO A 138 16.06 -21.49 11.38
N PRO A 139 17.05 -20.57 11.33
CA PRO A 139 18.46 -20.95 11.19
C PRO A 139 18.91 -21.78 12.39
N ARG A 140 19.73 -22.80 12.12
CA ARG A 140 20.43 -23.59 13.15
C ARG A 140 21.72 -22.88 13.51
N ILE A 141 22.25 -23.07 14.72
CA ILE A 141 23.56 -22.54 15.08
C ILE A 141 24.59 -23.65 14.91
N VAL A 142 25.58 -23.43 14.04
CA VAL A 142 26.72 -24.34 13.82
C VAL A 142 28.00 -23.48 13.85
N ASP A 143 29.00 -23.91 14.61
CA ASP A 143 30.28 -23.21 14.79
C ASP A 143 30.16 -21.73 15.18
N GLY A 144 29.14 -21.40 15.98
CA GLY A 144 28.88 -20.03 16.45
C GLY A 144 28.21 -19.11 15.41
N GLY A 145 27.85 -19.61 14.22
CA GLY A 145 27.14 -18.87 13.18
C GLY A 145 25.81 -19.51 12.77
N PRO A 146 24.92 -18.76 12.09
CA PRO A 146 23.67 -19.31 11.55
C PRO A 146 23.93 -20.18 10.31
N ALA A 147 23.48 -21.43 10.37
CA ALA A 147 23.48 -22.40 9.29
C ALA A 147 22.04 -22.66 8.81
N TYR A 148 21.89 -22.80 7.49
CA TYR A 148 20.61 -22.98 6.81
C TYR A 148 20.63 -24.31 6.05
N SER A 149 19.50 -25.01 6.03
CA SER A 149 19.38 -26.26 5.27
C SER A 149 19.38 -25.99 3.77
N ILE A 150 20.16 -26.78 3.04
CA ILE A 150 20.23 -26.73 1.58
C ILE A 150 19.18 -27.71 1.04
N HIS A 151 18.29 -27.24 0.16
CA HIS A 151 17.40 -28.12 -0.60
C HIS A 151 18.18 -28.82 -1.73
N ARG A 152 18.93 -28.04 -2.52
CA ARG A 152 19.75 -28.56 -3.63
C ARG A 152 20.82 -27.57 -4.08
N LEU A 153 21.96 -28.07 -4.57
CA LEU A 153 22.91 -27.27 -5.34
C LEU A 153 22.46 -27.19 -6.81
N MET A 154 22.28 -25.98 -7.31
CA MET A 154 21.76 -25.75 -8.67
C MET A 154 22.86 -25.56 -9.71
N ASP A 155 23.96 -24.90 -9.32
CA ASP A 155 25.04 -24.58 -10.22
C ASP A 155 26.36 -24.41 -9.45
N SER A 156 27.49 -24.43 -10.17
CA SER A 156 28.80 -24.08 -9.64
C SER A 156 29.52 -23.14 -10.60
N ARG A 157 30.31 -22.23 -10.04
CA ARG A 157 31.14 -21.30 -10.82
C ARG A 157 32.46 -21.03 -10.11
N ARG A 158 33.49 -20.74 -10.90
CA ARG A 158 34.77 -20.21 -10.39
C ARG A 158 34.74 -18.69 -10.42
N VAL A 159 35.02 -18.07 -9.28
CA VAL A 159 35.17 -16.60 -9.14
C VAL A 159 36.52 -16.32 -8.48
N GLY A 160 37.42 -15.68 -9.22
CA GLY A 160 38.81 -15.50 -8.79
C GLY A 160 39.50 -16.84 -8.52
N ARG A 161 40.06 -17.00 -7.32
CA ARG A 161 40.70 -18.26 -6.88
C ARG A 161 39.75 -19.23 -6.17
N GLY A 162 38.46 -18.91 -6.05
CA GLY A 162 37.49 -19.66 -5.26
C GLY A 162 36.40 -20.32 -6.09
N LEU A 163 35.85 -21.41 -5.56
CA LEU A 163 34.65 -22.08 -6.09
C LEU A 163 33.42 -21.65 -5.29
N GLN A 164 32.33 -21.35 -6.00
CA GLN A 164 31.03 -21.03 -5.43
C GLN A 164 29.97 -21.97 -5.99
N TYR A 165 28.96 -22.26 -5.17
CA TYR A 165 27.77 -22.99 -5.57
C TYR A 165 26.54 -22.09 -5.46
N LEU A 166 25.63 -22.21 -6.42
CA LEU A 166 24.31 -21.61 -6.36
C LEU A 166 23.42 -22.53 -5.51
N VAL A 167 23.03 -22.04 -4.35
CA VAL A 167 22.28 -22.82 -3.36
C VAL A 167 20.79 -22.52 -3.47
N ASP A 168 20.00 -23.57 -3.62
CA ASP A 168 18.55 -23.53 -3.36
C ASP A 168 18.32 -23.90 -1.90
N TRP A 169 17.76 -22.98 -1.12
CA TRP A 169 17.59 -23.14 0.32
C TRP A 169 16.27 -23.82 0.65
N GLU A 170 16.29 -24.71 1.64
CA GLU A 170 15.09 -25.41 2.06
C GLU A 170 14.09 -24.45 2.72
N GLY A 171 12.87 -24.41 2.19
CA GLY A 171 11.79 -23.57 2.73
C GLY A 171 11.86 -22.09 2.33
N TYR A 172 12.78 -21.72 1.44
CA TYR A 172 12.84 -20.39 0.83
C TYR A 172 12.43 -20.45 -0.65
N GLY A 173 11.99 -19.32 -1.18
CA GLY A 173 11.62 -19.21 -2.60
C GLY A 173 12.84 -19.08 -3.51
N PRO A 174 12.66 -19.26 -4.83
CA PRO A 174 13.74 -19.13 -5.82
C PRO A 174 14.40 -17.74 -5.83
N GLU A 175 13.72 -16.72 -5.33
CA GLU A 175 14.22 -15.36 -5.16
C GLU A 175 15.34 -15.22 -4.11
N GLU A 176 15.45 -16.18 -3.17
CA GLU A 176 16.45 -16.18 -2.10
C GLU A 176 17.71 -17.00 -2.45
N ARG A 177 17.76 -17.54 -3.67
CA ARG A 177 18.93 -18.31 -4.16
C ARG A 177 20.17 -17.45 -4.19
N SER A 178 21.25 -17.96 -3.63
CA SER A 178 22.50 -17.19 -3.49
C SER A 178 23.74 -18.02 -3.77
N TRP A 179 24.80 -17.33 -4.20
CA TRP A 179 26.11 -17.94 -4.47
C TRP A 179 26.92 -18.03 -3.18
N VAL A 180 27.17 -19.26 -2.73
CA VAL A 180 27.86 -19.56 -1.48
C VAL A 180 29.24 -20.16 -1.78
N PRO A 181 30.32 -19.69 -1.12
CA PRO A 181 31.63 -20.32 -1.24
C PRO A 181 31.60 -21.80 -0.85
N SER A 182 32.35 -22.65 -1.57
CA SER A 182 32.43 -24.09 -1.28
C SER A 182 32.75 -24.42 0.18
N ARG A 183 33.57 -23.60 0.84
CA ARG A 183 33.96 -23.77 2.26
C ARG A 183 32.81 -23.57 3.26
N HIS A 184 31.70 -22.97 2.86
CA HIS A 184 30.53 -22.76 3.73
C HIS A 184 29.45 -23.84 3.50
N VAL A 185 29.66 -24.74 2.54
CA VAL A 185 28.81 -25.91 2.37
C VAL A 185 29.33 -26.98 3.32
N LEU A 186 28.58 -27.21 4.40
CA LEU A 186 28.99 -28.09 5.50
C LEU A 186 28.86 -29.58 5.17
N ASP A 187 28.08 -29.93 4.14
CA ASP A 187 27.83 -31.31 3.73
C ASP A 187 28.59 -31.64 2.43
N PRO A 188 29.69 -32.40 2.49
CA PRO A 188 30.44 -32.83 1.32
C PRO A 188 29.63 -33.73 0.38
N GLY A 189 28.68 -34.52 0.90
CA GLY A 189 27.86 -35.42 0.11
C GLY A 189 26.98 -34.68 -0.90
N LEU A 190 26.50 -33.48 -0.55
CA LEU A 190 25.78 -32.61 -1.48
C LEU A 190 26.66 -32.15 -2.65
N ILE A 191 27.94 -31.88 -2.39
CA ILE A 191 28.89 -31.47 -3.42
C ILE A 191 29.18 -32.65 -4.35
N GLU A 192 29.41 -33.84 -3.79
CA GLU A 192 29.66 -35.05 -4.56
C GLU A 192 28.48 -35.41 -5.47
N ALA A 193 27.27 -35.45 -4.92
CA ALA A 193 26.05 -35.73 -5.67
C ALA A 193 25.79 -34.70 -6.79
N PHE A 194 26.11 -33.42 -6.54
CA PHE A 194 26.00 -32.38 -7.55
C PHE A 194 26.96 -32.63 -8.74
N HIS A 195 28.22 -32.93 -8.47
CA HIS A 195 29.22 -33.16 -9.52
C HIS A 195 29.04 -34.50 -10.24
N GLN A 196 28.49 -35.52 -9.58
CA GLN A 196 28.07 -36.76 -10.24
C GLN A 196 26.99 -36.51 -11.28
N SER A 197 26.04 -35.61 -10.99
CA SER A 197 24.96 -35.25 -11.91
C SER A 197 25.34 -34.16 -12.92
N HIS A 198 26.43 -33.43 -12.68
CA HIS A 198 26.88 -32.31 -13.52
C HIS A 198 28.41 -32.35 -13.73
N PRO A 199 28.93 -33.34 -14.48
CA PRO A 199 30.37 -33.54 -14.64
C PRO A 199 31.08 -32.37 -15.35
N ASP A 200 30.38 -31.64 -16.20
CA ASP A 200 30.93 -30.51 -16.95
C ASP A 200 31.03 -29.20 -16.14
N ARG A 201 30.46 -29.18 -14.92
CA ARG A 201 30.43 -28.00 -14.08
C ARG A 201 31.75 -27.86 -13.31
N PRO A 202 32.22 -26.63 -13.07
CA PRO A 202 33.51 -26.42 -12.43
C PRO A 202 33.56 -27.03 -11.03
N CYS A 203 34.42 -28.03 -10.84
CA CYS A 203 34.66 -28.66 -9.55
C CYS A 203 35.89 -28.08 -8.84
N GLY A 204 35.98 -28.33 -7.53
CA GLY A 204 37.18 -28.03 -6.74
C GLY A 204 38.24 -29.08 -7.03
N ASN A 205 39.51 -28.68 -7.14
CA ASN A 205 40.59 -29.65 -7.31
C ASN A 205 40.66 -30.54 -6.07
N VAL A 206 40.12 -31.76 -6.14
CA VAL A 206 40.47 -32.82 -5.20
C VAL A 206 41.91 -33.19 -5.52
N ARG A 207 42.87 -32.56 -4.83
CA ARG A 207 44.22 -33.11 -4.76
C ARG A 207 44.09 -34.48 -4.10
N ARG A 208 44.04 -35.54 -4.91
CA ARG A 208 44.31 -36.89 -4.45
C ARG A 208 45.71 -36.84 -3.81
N ARG A 209 45.77 -36.86 -2.49
CA ARG A 209 47.01 -37.15 -1.78
C ARG A 209 47.26 -38.65 -2.00
N SER A 210 48.21 -38.95 -2.87
CA SER A 210 48.89 -40.25 -2.93
C SER A 210 49.84 -40.38 -1.74
#